data_AF-A0A940I3H0-F1
#
_entry.id   AF-A0A940I3H0-F1
#
_cell.length_a   1.000
_cell.length_b   1.000
_cell.length_c   1.000
_cell.angle_alpha   90.00
_cell.angle_beta   90.00
_cell.angle_gamma   90.00
#
_symmetry.space_group_name_H-M   'P 1'
#
loop_
_entity.id
_entity.type
_entity.pdbx_description
1 polymer ?
#
loop_
_entity_poly.entity_id
_entity_poly.type
_entity_poly.pdbx_seq_one_letter_code
_entity_poly.pdbx_strand_id
1 'polypeptide(L)'
;MLEVKEFNNSTALDFINHNEWNWQEKEKIKFKGRNKASGVERILWFCLNCKSFRTVQSNGDQAVCSKCGEKYEIDEYGFLNGKRIDNVLKEQILILNNNFHNIKSIPKAKIIVRDKSTTKLKLVKKGDLFISEKGIYIDDFILEFKKIKGVTTFLKRFTELIYNLDNVIRIKTENDSLLLFFLLRRYLHVYSNS
;
A
#
# COMPACT_ATOMS: atom_id res chain seq x y z
N MET A 1 -21.62 41.18 2.70
CA MET A 1 -22.12 40.50 3.92
C MET A 1 -21.92 39.01 3.71
N LEU A 2 -21.01 38.38 4.45
CA LEU A 2 -20.78 36.93 4.36
C LEU A 2 -21.84 36.23 5.21
N GLU A 3 -22.60 35.33 4.60
CA GLU A 3 -23.61 34.53 5.29
C GLU A 3 -22.90 33.45 6.12
N VAL A 4 -23.01 33.50 7.45
CA VAL A 4 -22.45 32.50 8.35
C VAL A 4 -23.49 31.41 8.56
N LYS A 5 -23.17 30.17 8.20
CA LYS A 5 -24.01 28.98 8.47
C LYS A 5 -23.46 28.21 9.67
N GLU A 6 -24.33 27.96 10.64
CA GLU A 6 -24.03 27.17 11.84
C GLU A 6 -24.64 25.76 11.71
N PHE A 7 -23.88 24.74 12.09
CA PHE A 7 -24.28 23.33 11.99
C PHE A 7 -24.11 22.65 13.35
N ASN A 8 -25.16 21.99 13.84
CA ASN A 8 -25.18 21.37 15.18
C ASN A 8 -25.07 19.84 15.17
N ASN A 9 -24.78 19.23 14.02
CA ASN A 9 -24.70 17.77 13.85
C ASN A 9 -23.86 17.40 12.61
N SER A 10 -23.92 16.13 12.19
CA SER A 10 -23.18 15.61 11.04
C SER A 10 -23.57 16.23 9.69
N THR A 11 -24.63 17.04 9.59
CA THR A 11 -24.98 17.75 8.34
C THR A 11 -23.92 18.75 7.89
N ALA A 12 -23.04 19.17 8.81
CA ALA A 12 -21.83 19.94 8.47
C ALA A 12 -20.96 19.18 7.45
N LEU A 13 -20.87 17.85 7.58
CA LEU A 13 -20.08 17.00 6.69
C LEU A 13 -20.67 16.96 5.28
N ASP A 14 -22.01 16.90 5.17
CA ASP A 14 -22.69 16.94 3.87
C ASP A 14 -22.49 18.29 3.18
N PHE A 15 -22.49 19.38 3.95
CA PHE A 15 -22.29 20.74 3.42
C PHE A 15 -20.89 20.95 2.84
N ILE A 16 -19.86 20.34 3.44
CA ILE A 16 -18.47 20.40 2.94
C ILE A 16 -18.11 19.22 2.04
N ASN A 17 -19.05 18.30 1.79
CA ASN A 17 -18.78 17.11 0.99
C ASN A 17 -18.55 17.51 -0.47
N HIS A 18 -17.30 17.41 -0.90
CA HIS A 18 -16.88 17.69 -2.26
C HIS A 18 -16.12 16.49 -2.82
N ASN A 19 -16.57 15.99 -3.97
CA ASN A 19 -15.90 14.92 -4.67
C ASN A 19 -15.11 15.50 -5.86
N GLU A 20 -13.79 15.61 -5.68
CA GLU A 20 -12.88 16.17 -6.70
C GLU A 20 -12.95 15.43 -8.04
N TRP A 21 -13.19 14.11 -8.02
CA TRP A 21 -13.33 13.32 -9.25
C TRP A 21 -14.59 13.67 -10.03
N ASN A 22 -15.73 13.84 -9.34
CA ASN A 22 -16.99 14.27 -9.95
C ASN A 22 -16.88 15.71 -10.49
N TRP A 23 -16.18 16.58 -9.76
CA TRP A 23 -15.93 17.95 -10.20
C TRP A 23 -15.02 17.96 -11.45
N GLN A 24 -13.96 17.17 -11.46
CA GLN A 24 -13.04 17.07 -12.59
C GLN A 24 -13.70 16.52 -13.86
N GLU A 25 -14.64 15.55 -13.74
CA GLU A 25 -15.43 15.07 -14.90
C GLU A 25 -16.30 16.16 -15.53
N LYS A 26 -16.83 17.07 -14.71
CA LYS A 26 -17.69 18.18 -15.14
C LYS A 26 -16.88 19.33 -15.72
N GLU A 27 -15.89 19.80 -14.99
CA GLU A 27 -15.11 20.99 -15.34
C GLU A 27 -14.02 20.71 -16.37
N LYS A 28 -13.56 19.45 -16.47
CA LYS A 28 -12.52 19.01 -17.43
C LYS A 28 -11.29 19.91 -17.43
N ILE A 29 -10.79 20.22 -16.24
CA ILE A 29 -9.61 21.07 -16.09
C ILE A 29 -8.38 20.31 -16.57
N LYS A 30 -7.70 20.82 -17.60
CA LYS A 30 -6.52 20.16 -18.17
C LYS A 30 -5.37 20.14 -17.15
N PHE A 31 -4.88 18.94 -16.87
CA PHE A 31 -3.68 18.69 -16.09
C PHE A 31 -2.42 19.02 -16.92
N LYS A 32 -1.73 20.10 -16.54
CA LYS A 32 -0.48 20.54 -17.19
C LYS A 32 0.71 20.01 -16.42
N GLY A 33 1.13 18.79 -16.73
CA GLY A 33 2.30 18.14 -16.14
C GLY A 33 3.10 17.35 -17.16
N ARG A 34 4.42 17.24 -16.95
CA ARG A 34 5.30 16.28 -17.65
C ARG A 34 5.37 15.00 -16.84
N ASN A 35 5.72 13.89 -17.49
CA ASN A 35 5.87 12.58 -16.87
C ASN A 35 4.58 12.12 -16.18
N LYS A 36 3.45 12.26 -16.86
CA LYS A 36 2.11 12.08 -16.26
C LYS A 36 1.88 10.66 -15.73
N ALA A 37 2.51 9.65 -16.34
CA ALA A 37 2.41 8.27 -15.88
C ALA A 37 3.41 7.93 -14.77
N SER A 38 4.34 8.83 -14.41
CA SER A 38 5.33 8.58 -13.37
C SER A 38 4.67 8.26 -12.04
N GLY A 39 5.00 7.11 -11.47
CA GLY A 39 4.42 6.63 -10.22
C GLY A 39 3.09 5.90 -10.36
N VAL A 40 2.55 5.70 -11.57
CA VAL A 40 1.33 4.89 -11.80
C VAL A 40 1.45 3.48 -11.24
N GLU A 41 2.65 2.89 -11.23
CA GLU A 41 2.91 1.58 -10.62
C GLU A 41 2.65 1.53 -9.10
N ARG A 42 2.55 2.69 -8.43
CA ARG A 42 2.14 2.78 -7.02
C ARG A 42 0.64 2.60 -6.83
N ILE A 43 -0.14 2.94 -7.85
CA ILE A 43 -1.60 2.76 -7.92
C ILE A 43 -1.92 1.38 -8.50
N LEU A 44 -1.24 0.98 -9.57
CA LEU A 44 -1.43 -0.30 -10.26
C LEU A 44 -0.54 -1.40 -9.68
N TRP A 45 -0.95 -1.95 -8.53
CA TRP A 45 -0.31 -3.15 -7.99
C TRP A 45 -0.49 -4.36 -8.90
N PHE A 46 -1.60 -4.45 -9.61
CA PHE A 46 -1.90 -5.48 -10.60
C PHE A 46 -2.16 -4.82 -11.95
N CYS A 47 -1.64 -5.43 -13.01
CA CYS A 47 -2.03 -5.06 -14.37
C CYS A 47 -3.56 -5.23 -14.52
N LEU A 48 -4.26 -4.20 -15.02
CA LEU A 48 -5.70 -4.24 -15.25
C LEU A 48 -6.10 -5.27 -16.32
N ASN A 49 -5.20 -5.60 -17.24
CA ASN A 49 -5.43 -6.59 -18.30
C ASN A 49 -5.12 -8.02 -17.80
N CYS A 50 -3.85 -8.34 -17.50
CA CYS A 50 -3.44 -9.71 -17.16
C CYS A 50 -3.39 -10.03 -15.66
N LYS A 51 -3.83 -9.11 -14.79
CA LYS A 51 -3.88 -9.23 -13.31
C LYS A 51 -2.56 -9.62 -12.65
N SER A 52 -1.43 -9.42 -13.32
CA SER A 52 -0.13 -9.82 -12.79
C SER A 52 0.46 -8.76 -11.85
N PHE A 53 0.90 -9.23 -10.69
CA PHE A 53 1.37 -8.38 -9.60
C PHE A 53 2.70 -7.69 -9.90
N ARG A 54 2.76 -6.37 -9.70
CA ARG A 54 3.93 -5.49 -9.86
C ARG A 54 4.69 -5.66 -11.17
N THR A 55 3.93 -5.74 -12.27
CA THR A 55 4.48 -5.83 -13.63
C THR A 55 4.38 -4.52 -14.41
N VAL A 56 3.59 -3.55 -13.94
CA VAL A 56 3.46 -2.25 -14.60
C VAL A 56 4.63 -1.35 -14.19
N GLN A 57 5.31 -0.78 -15.17
CA GLN A 57 6.44 0.14 -14.96
C GLN A 57 6.19 1.42 -15.75
N SER A 58 6.34 2.58 -15.11
CA SER A 58 6.22 3.87 -15.77
C SER A 58 7.55 4.35 -16.34
N ASN A 59 7.48 5.04 -17.47
CA ASN A 59 8.57 5.78 -18.08
C ASN A 59 8.01 7.05 -18.74
N GLY A 60 8.23 8.19 -18.09
CA GLY A 60 7.69 9.48 -18.55
C GLY A 60 6.17 9.50 -18.57
N ASP A 61 5.59 9.69 -19.75
CA ASP A 61 4.14 9.84 -19.95
C ASP A 61 3.41 8.50 -20.19
N GLN A 62 4.12 7.39 -20.24
CA GLN A 62 3.56 6.06 -20.46
C GLN A 62 3.95 5.09 -19.36
N ALA A 63 3.13 4.07 -19.16
CA ALA A 63 3.45 2.91 -18.34
C ALA A 63 3.10 1.61 -19.09
N VAL A 64 3.91 0.57 -18.91
CA VAL A 64 3.76 -0.69 -19.65
C VAL A 64 3.84 -1.88 -18.71
N CYS A 65 2.97 -2.86 -18.90
CA CYS A 65 3.07 -4.15 -18.22
C CYS A 65 4.19 -5.00 -18.86
N SER A 66 5.21 -5.38 -18.08
CA SER A 66 6.31 -6.23 -18.52
C SER A 66 5.90 -7.68 -18.84
N LYS A 67 4.68 -8.10 -18.49
CA LYS A 67 4.20 -9.48 -18.73
C LYS A 67 3.30 -9.61 -19.95
N CYS A 68 2.35 -8.71 -20.16
CA CYS A 68 1.42 -8.78 -21.29
C CYS A 68 1.56 -7.62 -22.28
N GLY A 69 2.41 -6.63 -22.01
CA GLY A 69 2.63 -5.48 -22.89
C GLY A 69 1.53 -4.40 -22.84
N GLU A 70 0.52 -4.55 -21.97
CA GLU A 70 -0.55 -3.56 -21.83
C GLU A 70 0.02 -2.18 -21.54
N LYS A 71 -0.48 -1.16 -22.27
CA LYS A 71 -0.06 0.23 -22.12
C LYS A 71 -1.07 1.02 -21.30
N TYR A 72 -0.54 1.89 -20.46
CA TYR A 72 -1.27 2.78 -19.59
C TYR A 72 -0.80 4.21 -19.80
N GLU A 73 -1.74 5.12 -19.96
CA GLU A 73 -1.50 6.54 -20.15
C GLU A 73 -2.40 7.32 -19.20
N ILE A 74 -1.86 8.42 -18.68
CA ILE A 74 -2.65 9.43 -17.98
C ILE A 74 -3.04 10.50 -18.99
N ASP A 75 -4.34 10.63 -19.24
CA ASP A 75 -4.85 11.59 -20.20
C ASP A 75 -4.69 13.04 -19.72
N GLU A 76 -5.11 14.00 -20.55
CA GLU A 76 -5.01 15.41 -20.21
C GLU A 76 -5.90 15.84 -19.03
N TYR A 77 -6.82 14.99 -18.56
CA TYR A 77 -7.70 15.26 -17.43
C TYR A 77 -7.28 14.50 -16.17
N GLY A 78 -6.18 13.74 -16.22
CA GLY A 78 -5.66 12.98 -15.09
C GLY A 78 -6.28 11.59 -14.92
N PHE A 79 -6.97 11.06 -15.94
CA PHE A 79 -7.56 9.72 -15.91
C PHE A 79 -6.64 8.67 -16.55
N LEU A 80 -6.70 7.45 -16.03
CA LEU A 80 -5.89 6.32 -16.51
C LEU A 80 -6.64 5.60 -17.63
N ASN A 81 -6.17 5.75 -18.88
CA ASN A 81 -6.86 5.25 -20.07
C ASN A 81 -8.36 5.65 -20.08
N GLY A 82 -8.66 6.90 -19.70
CA GLY A 82 -10.03 7.41 -19.56
C GLY A 82 -10.81 6.90 -18.35
N LYS A 83 -10.22 6.10 -17.46
CA LYS A 83 -10.84 5.67 -16.20
C LYS A 83 -10.43 6.57 -15.04
N ARG A 84 -11.40 6.96 -14.22
CA ARG A 84 -11.14 7.64 -12.95
C ARG A 84 -10.25 6.80 -12.04
N ILE A 85 -9.32 7.47 -11.37
CA ILE A 85 -8.36 6.81 -10.48
C ILE A 85 -9.05 6.16 -9.27
N ASP A 86 -10.13 6.72 -8.74
CA ASP A 86 -10.87 6.10 -7.62
C ASP A 86 -11.53 4.78 -8.03
N ASN A 87 -12.02 4.67 -9.27
CA ASN A 87 -12.54 3.42 -9.82
C ASN A 87 -11.44 2.39 -10.03
N VAL A 88 -10.27 2.83 -10.54
CA VAL A 88 -9.07 1.98 -10.65
C VAL A 88 -8.65 1.45 -9.27
N LEU A 89 -8.58 2.31 -8.26
CA LEU A 89 -8.22 1.92 -6.89
C LEU A 89 -9.21 0.90 -6.30
N LYS A 90 -10.52 1.08 -6.51
CA LYS A 90 -11.54 0.11 -6.10
C LYS A 90 -11.31 -1.26 -6.74
N GLU A 91 -10.99 -1.30 -8.04
CA GLU A 91 -10.67 -2.55 -8.76
C GLU A 91 -9.40 -3.20 -8.20
N GLN A 92 -8.34 -2.42 -7.94
CA GLN A 92 -7.09 -2.91 -7.36
C GLN A 92 -7.30 -3.50 -5.96
N ILE A 93 -8.11 -2.85 -5.11
CA ILE A 93 -8.48 -3.35 -3.78
C ILE A 93 -9.23 -4.68 -3.90
N LEU A 94 -10.17 -4.80 -4.84
CA LEU A 94 -10.91 -6.04 -5.05
C LEU A 94 -9.98 -7.19 -5.48
N ILE A 95 -9.08 -6.95 -6.44
CA ILE A 95 -8.10 -7.94 -6.88
C ILE A 95 -7.17 -8.34 -5.74
N LEU A 96 -6.68 -7.35 -4.97
CA LEU A 96 -5.80 -7.59 -3.83
C LEU A 96 -6.51 -8.44 -2.77
N ASN A 97 -7.78 -8.17 -2.49
CA ASN A 97 -8.57 -8.93 -1.53
C ASN A 97 -8.74 -10.39 -1.96
N ASN A 98 -9.07 -10.63 -3.23
CA ASN A 98 -9.26 -11.97 -3.78
C ASN A 98 -7.94 -12.77 -3.84
N ASN A 99 -6.81 -12.08 -4.02
CA ASN A 99 -5.49 -12.71 -4.09
C ASN A 99 -4.73 -12.72 -2.76
N PHE A 100 -5.33 -12.24 -1.67
CA PHE A 100 -4.68 -12.14 -0.36
C PHE A 100 -4.09 -13.47 0.11
N HIS A 101 -4.78 -14.58 -0.13
CA HIS A 101 -4.32 -15.92 0.25
C HIS A 101 -3.28 -16.49 -0.73
N ASN A 102 -3.23 -15.98 -1.98
CA ASN A 102 -2.35 -16.46 -3.04
C ASN A 102 -0.96 -15.82 -2.99
N ILE A 103 -0.86 -14.59 -2.50
CA ILE A 103 0.42 -13.91 -2.34
C ILE A 103 1.09 -14.43 -1.06
N LYS A 104 2.09 -15.29 -1.27
CA LYS A 104 2.83 -15.96 -0.19
C LYS A 104 4.20 -15.38 0.08
N SER A 105 4.68 -14.45 -0.74
CA SER A 105 6.00 -13.86 -0.55
C SER A 105 6.08 -12.37 -0.84
N ILE A 106 7.03 -11.72 -0.18
CA ILE A 106 7.47 -10.35 -0.46
C ILE A 106 8.95 -10.39 -0.80
N PRO A 107 9.33 -10.10 -2.04
CA PRO A 107 10.71 -10.26 -2.45
C PRO A 107 11.62 -9.16 -1.91
N LYS A 108 12.93 -9.46 -1.87
CA LYS A 108 14.01 -8.49 -1.60
C LYS A 108 13.78 -7.65 -0.34
N ALA A 109 13.48 -8.31 0.77
CA ALA A 109 13.35 -7.66 2.05
C ALA A 109 14.64 -7.74 2.87
N LYS A 110 14.73 -6.88 3.89
CA LYS A 110 15.75 -6.93 4.93
C LYS A 110 15.10 -6.83 6.30
N ILE A 111 15.30 -7.84 7.14
CA ILE A 111 14.92 -7.84 8.56
C ILE A 111 16.13 -7.41 9.41
N ILE A 112 15.89 -6.54 10.37
CA ILE A 112 16.85 -6.11 11.38
C ILE A 112 16.21 -6.29 12.75
N VAL A 113 16.80 -7.11 13.61
CA VAL A 113 16.34 -7.32 14.98
C VAL A 113 17.30 -6.61 15.93
N ARG A 114 16.74 -5.80 16.82
CA ARG A 114 17.48 -5.10 17.87
C ARG A 114 16.86 -5.36 19.22
N ASP A 115 17.70 -5.30 20.24
CA ASP A 115 17.24 -5.14 21.61
C ASP A 115 16.50 -3.81 21.76
N LYS A 116 15.34 -3.81 22.41
CA LYS A 116 14.53 -2.60 22.59
C LYS A 116 15.19 -1.62 23.55
N SER A 117 15.79 -2.11 24.63
CA SER A 117 16.34 -1.28 25.71
C SER A 117 17.74 -0.76 25.36
N THR A 118 18.62 -1.64 24.88
CA THR A 118 20.02 -1.30 24.60
C THR A 118 20.26 -0.88 23.15
N THR A 119 19.27 -1.05 22.26
CA THR A 119 19.39 -0.84 20.80
C THR A 119 20.42 -1.74 20.10
N LYS A 120 21.06 -2.66 20.84
CA LYS A 120 22.10 -3.56 20.31
C LYS A 120 21.54 -4.41 19.18
N LEU A 121 22.27 -4.46 18.07
CA LEU A 121 21.94 -5.31 16.94
C LEU A 121 22.06 -6.78 17.34
N LYS A 122 20.98 -7.54 17.15
CA LYS A 122 20.94 -8.99 17.40
C LYS A 122 21.04 -9.80 16.11
N LEU A 123 20.33 -9.37 15.07
CA LEU A 123 20.24 -10.13 13.82
C LEU A 123 19.99 -9.22 12.62
N VAL A 124 20.56 -9.58 11.47
CA VAL A 124 20.19 -9.04 10.15
C VAL A 124 20.01 -10.19 9.18
N LYS A 125 18.88 -10.22 8.47
CA LYS A 125 18.59 -11.17 7.39
C LYS A 125 18.15 -10.42 6.14
N LYS A 126 18.48 -10.94 4.96
CA LYS A 126 18.12 -10.38 3.65
C LYS A 126 17.66 -11.53 2.76
N GLY A 127 16.59 -11.31 2.01
CA GLY A 127 15.98 -12.37 1.21
C GLY A 127 14.49 -12.12 1.01
N ASP A 128 13.81 -13.13 0.51
CA ASP A 128 12.38 -13.08 0.29
C ASP A 128 11.66 -13.44 1.59
N LEU A 129 10.68 -12.61 1.98
CA LEU A 129 9.81 -12.90 3.11
C LEU A 129 8.72 -13.85 2.64
N PHE A 130 8.56 -14.98 3.31
CA PHE A 130 7.40 -15.83 3.12
C PHE A 130 6.37 -15.52 4.19
N ILE A 131 5.09 -15.50 3.81
CA ILE A 131 3.99 -15.15 4.71
C ILE A 131 3.11 -16.39 4.87
N SER A 132 2.87 -16.76 6.12
CA SER A 132 1.87 -17.77 6.49
C SER A 132 0.85 -17.19 7.46
N GLU A 133 -0.09 -18.00 7.92
CA GLU A 133 -1.06 -17.59 8.94
C GLU A 133 -0.41 -17.33 10.30
N LYS A 134 0.68 -18.04 10.61
CA LYS A 134 1.34 -17.95 11.93
C LYS A 134 2.34 -16.79 12.02
N GLY A 135 2.86 -16.32 10.89
CA GLY A 135 3.92 -15.32 10.89
C GLY A 135 4.58 -15.07 9.53
N ILE A 136 5.72 -14.39 9.58
CA ILE A 136 6.60 -14.11 8.45
C ILE A 136 7.91 -14.88 8.63
N TYR A 137 8.43 -15.44 7.55
CA TYR A 137 9.63 -16.28 7.53
C TYR A 137 10.66 -15.67 6.59
N ILE A 138 11.93 -15.71 6.97
CA ILE A 138 13.07 -15.40 6.11
C ILE A 138 14.21 -16.33 6.47
N ASP A 139 14.63 -17.14 5.50
CA ASP A 139 15.56 -18.25 5.73
C ASP A 139 15.08 -19.13 6.91
N ASP A 140 15.89 -19.22 7.97
CA ASP A 140 15.67 -19.92 9.23
C ASP A 140 14.98 -19.06 10.32
N PHE A 141 14.77 -17.76 10.08
CA PHE A 141 14.19 -16.84 11.05
C PHE A 141 12.66 -16.75 10.91
N ILE A 142 11.96 -16.89 12.04
CA ILE A 142 10.49 -16.84 12.11
C ILE A 142 10.04 -15.68 12.98
N LEU A 143 9.19 -14.82 12.42
CA LEU A 143 8.49 -13.75 13.10
C LEU A 143 7.01 -14.13 13.26
N GLU A 144 6.67 -14.71 14.40
CA GLU A 144 5.27 -15.07 14.72
C GLU A 144 4.40 -13.83 14.99
N PHE A 145 3.20 -13.76 14.38
CA PHE A 145 2.31 -12.60 14.54
C PHE A 145 1.83 -12.38 15.97
N LYS A 146 1.55 -13.46 16.72
CA LYS A 146 1.08 -13.40 18.12
C LYS A 146 2.06 -12.69 19.09
N LYS A 147 3.32 -12.59 18.68
CA LYS A 147 4.41 -11.99 19.46
C LYS A 147 4.60 -10.49 19.16
N ILE A 148 3.91 -9.97 18.14
CA ILE A 148 3.86 -8.53 17.82
C ILE A 148 2.97 -7.83 18.84
N LYS A 149 3.48 -6.77 19.47
CA LYS A 149 2.76 -5.94 20.45
C LYS A 149 2.43 -4.55 19.94
N GLY A 150 2.97 -4.16 18.79
CA GLY A 150 2.71 -2.88 18.16
C GLY A 150 3.39 -2.79 16.80
N VAL A 151 2.82 -1.99 15.91
CA VAL A 151 3.30 -1.75 14.55
C VAL A 151 3.42 -0.25 14.33
N THR A 152 4.57 0.21 13.85
CA THR A 152 4.79 1.60 13.45
C THR A 152 5.45 1.65 12.07
N THR A 153 5.07 2.63 11.25
CA THR A 153 5.68 2.87 9.93
C THR A 153 6.30 4.25 9.91
N PHE A 154 7.63 4.34 9.85
CA PHE A 154 8.33 5.63 9.87
C PHE A 154 8.75 6.07 8.47
N LEU A 155 8.12 7.14 7.95
CA LEU A 155 8.49 7.83 6.70
C LEU A 155 8.74 6.90 5.49
N LYS A 156 8.02 5.78 5.38
CA LYS A 156 8.21 4.72 4.35
C LYS A 156 9.64 4.12 4.29
N ARG A 157 10.47 4.32 5.32
CA ARG A 157 11.86 3.81 5.34
C ARG A 157 11.94 2.38 5.86
N PHE A 158 11.02 1.99 6.73
CA PHE A 158 10.88 0.65 7.30
C PHE A 158 9.53 0.50 8.01
N THR A 159 9.05 -0.74 8.08
CA THR A 159 8.01 -1.17 9.02
C THR A 159 8.70 -1.62 10.30
N GLU A 160 8.38 -1.01 11.43
CA GLU A 160 8.90 -1.36 12.74
C GLU A 160 7.84 -2.08 13.57
N LEU A 161 8.27 -3.14 14.26
CA LEU A 161 7.44 -4.00 15.07
C LEU A 161 8.03 -4.08 16.47
N ILE A 162 7.20 -3.85 17.49
CA ILE A 162 7.55 -4.16 18.87
C ILE A 162 7.27 -5.65 19.06
N TYR A 163 8.30 -6.43 19.42
CA TYR A 163 8.25 -7.89 19.43
C TYR A 163 8.68 -8.47 20.78
N ASN A 164 7.83 -9.31 21.40
CA ASN A 164 8.09 -9.95 22.71
C ASN A 164 8.54 -8.98 23.82
N LEU A 165 8.07 -7.73 23.83
CA LEU A 165 8.45 -6.64 24.76
C LEU A 165 9.91 -6.19 24.71
N ASP A 166 10.86 -7.07 24.40
CA ASP A 166 12.31 -6.84 24.52
C ASP A 166 13.01 -6.59 23.20
N ASN A 167 12.31 -6.77 22.06
CA ASN A 167 12.91 -6.60 20.75
C ASN A 167 12.14 -5.59 19.89
N VAL A 168 12.89 -4.92 19.03
CA VAL A 168 12.39 -4.10 17.93
C VAL A 168 12.83 -4.75 16.63
N ILE A 169 11.86 -5.08 15.78
CA ILE A 169 12.13 -5.65 14.46
C ILE A 169 11.81 -4.60 13.40
N ARG A 170 12.78 -4.30 12.54
CA ARG A 170 12.59 -3.42 11.37
C ARG A 170 12.65 -4.25 10.10
N ILE A 171 11.63 -4.11 9.27
CA ILE A 171 11.53 -4.73 7.95
C ILE A 171 11.65 -3.63 6.89
N LYS A 172 12.58 -3.79 5.97
CA LYS A 172 12.76 -2.91 4.80
C LYS A 172 12.45 -3.68 3.53
N THR A 173 11.61 -3.13 2.66
CA THR A 173 11.30 -3.66 1.33
C THR A 173 10.71 -2.54 0.47
N GLU A 174 10.85 -2.63 -0.85
CA GLU A 174 10.15 -1.77 -1.82
C GLU A 174 8.64 -2.10 -1.92
N ASN A 175 8.22 -3.16 -1.24
CA ASN A 175 6.85 -3.65 -1.17
C ASN A 175 6.20 -3.38 0.20
N ASP A 176 6.57 -2.26 0.85
CA ASP A 176 6.14 -1.88 2.20
C ASP A 176 4.62 -1.82 2.35
N SER A 177 3.93 -1.31 1.33
CA SER A 177 2.47 -1.20 1.32
C SER A 177 1.79 -2.58 1.32
N LEU A 178 2.36 -3.54 0.59
CA LEU A 178 1.87 -4.93 0.59
C LEU A 178 2.16 -5.59 1.95
N LEU A 179 3.35 -5.38 2.52
CA LEU A 179 3.69 -5.86 3.86
C LEU A 179 2.72 -5.32 4.92
N LEU A 180 2.43 -4.02 4.89
CA LEU A 180 1.50 -3.40 5.83
C LEU A 180 0.09 -3.95 5.66
N PHE A 181 -0.39 -4.12 4.42
CA PHE A 181 -1.69 -4.75 4.17
C PHE A 181 -1.79 -6.14 4.78
N PHE A 182 -0.73 -6.94 4.66
CA PHE A 182 -0.66 -8.27 5.27
C PHE A 182 -0.62 -8.25 6.79
N LEU A 183 0.24 -7.38 7.35
CA LEU A 183 0.34 -7.19 8.78
C LEU A 183 -1.02 -6.77 9.32
N LEU A 184 -1.66 -5.72 8.79
CA LEU A 184 -2.95 -5.25 9.28
C LEU A 184 -4.02 -6.33 9.24
N ARG A 185 -4.17 -7.06 8.14
CA ARG A 185 -5.21 -8.11 8.06
C ARG A 185 -4.96 -9.29 8.99
N ARG A 186 -3.71 -9.78 9.11
CA ARG A 186 -3.41 -10.95 9.96
C ARG A 186 -3.25 -10.57 11.43
N TYR A 187 -2.71 -9.39 11.72
CA TYR A 187 -2.57 -8.83 13.07
C TYR A 187 -3.92 -8.43 13.66
N LEU A 188 -4.79 -7.75 12.91
CA LEU A 188 -6.12 -7.39 13.41
C LEU A 188 -6.93 -8.65 13.72
N HIS A 189 -6.88 -9.69 12.88
CA HIS A 189 -7.54 -10.98 13.17
C HIS A 189 -7.08 -11.64 14.48
N VAL A 190 -5.84 -11.42 14.92
CA VAL A 190 -5.35 -11.93 16.20
C VAL A 190 -5.97 -11.15 17.37
N TYR A 191 -6.21 -9.84 17.22
CA TYR A 191 -6.79 -8.99 18.27
C TYR A 191 -8.32 -8.95 18.29
N SER A 192 -9.02 -9.18 17.16
CA SER A 192 -10.48 -9.22 17.13
C SER A 192 -11.07 -10.56 17.59
N ASN A 193 -10.24 -11.57 17.80
CA ASN A 193 -10.60 -12.87 18.40
C ASN A 193 -9.98 -13.08 19.80
N SER A 194 -9.46 -12.01 20.44
CA SER A 194 -8.93 -12.02 21.81
C SER A 194 -9.91 -11.42 22.79
#